data_AF-A0A653CS25-F1
#
_entry.id   AF-A0A653CS25-F1
#
_cell.length_a   1.000
_cell.length_b   1.000
_cell.length_c   1.000
_cell.angle_alpha   90.00
_cell.angle_beta   90.00
_cell.angle_gamma   90.00
#
_symmetry.space_group_name_H-M   'P 1'
#
loop_
_entity.id
_entity.type
_entity.pdbx_description
1 polymer ?
#
loop_
_entity_poly.entity_id
_entity_poly.type
_entity_poly.pdbx_seq_one_letter_code
_entity_poly.pdbx_strand_id
1 'polypeptide(L)'
;MGTQCEKCKPLFVGDPTDGGSCIPCLEYCNGHSSICVDNSTDLDPDDFIDYDYINENLKEGPKSNARCLRCANLTSGARCDECIVGNFRGSEDHRHPCRACDCHGHGDTCDPVHGDKCDCRNNTESDVCRDGSSSSGGQASQEKNSAHPCWAVQCSKCKDGYLGTPTSGHQCYKQMHVDNKMCFDAKPIGTILHFCFLTITMAN
;
A
#
# COMPACT_ATOMS: atom_id res chain seq x y z
N MET A 1 -31.57 -13.49 19.10
CA MET A 1 -31.61 -13.82 20.55
C MET A 1 -32.43 -12.76 21.27
N GLY A 2 -32.56 -12.82 22.59
CA GLY A 2 -33.58 -12.05 23.31
C GLY A 2 -34.88 -12.85 23.41
N THR A 3 -35.81 -12.41 24.25
CA THR A 3 -37.04 -13.16 24.57
C THR A 3 -38.01 -13.22 23.39
N GLN A 4 -37.88 -12.28 22.46
CA GLN A 4 -38.67 -12.12 21.24
C GLN A 4 -37.79 -12.07 19.99
N CYS A 5 -36.57 -12.62 20.07
CA CYS A 5 -35.58 -12.58 18.98
C CYS A 5 -35.17 -11.17 18.54
N GLU A 6 -35.32 -10.18 19.41
CA GLU A 6 -35.17 -8.75 19.15
C GLU A 6 -33.72 -8.24 19.13
N LYS A 7 -32.74 -9.13 19.31
CA LYS A 7 -31.30 -8.80 19.38
C LYS A 7 -30.43 -9.74 18.56
N CYS A 8 -29.40 -9.20 17.93
CA CYS A 8 -28.35 -10.01 17.32
C CYS A 8 -27.44 -10.64 18.36
N LYS A 9 -27.00 -11.88 18.10
CA LYS A 9 -25.96 -12.53 18.91
C LYS A 9 -24.65 -11.72 18.85
N PRO A 10 -23.75 -11.84 19.84
CA PRO A 10 -22.42 -11.27 19.73
C PRO A 10 -21.76 -11.70 18.42
N LEU A 11 -20.96 -10.82 17.83
CA LEU A 11 -20.32 -11.04 16.52
C LEU A 11 -21.26 -11.09 15.31
N PHE A 12 -22.48 -10.57 15.45
CA PHE A 12 -23.41 -10.34 14.35
C PHE A 12 -23.92 -8.90 14.39
N VAL A 13 -24.12 -8.30 13.23
CA VAL A 13 -24.60 -6.92 13.07
C VAL A 13 -25.96 -6.91 12.41
N GLY A 14 -26.86 -6.06 12.88
CA GLY A 14 -28.16 -5.81 12.25
C GLY A 14 -29.26 -5.59 13.27
N ASP A 15 -30.46 -5.30 12.78
CA ASP A 15 -31.65 -5.21 13.63
C ASP A 15 -32.67 -6.27 13.19
N PRO A 16 -32.92 -7.31 14.00
CA PRO A 16 -33.86 -8.37 13.65
C PRO A 16 -35.33 -7.97 13.88
N THR A 17 -35.59 -6.78 14.46
CA THR A 17 -36.96 -6.27 14.57
C THR A 17 -37.58 -6.04 13.19
N ASP A 18 -38.90 -6.16 13.10
CA ASP A 18 -39.65 -5.94 11.85
C ASP A 18 -39.19 -6.78 10.65
N GLY A 19 -38.64 -7.98 10.92
CA GLY A 19 -38.23 -8.94 9.89
C GLY A 19 -36.83 -8.70 9.31
N GLY A 20 -36.03 -7.82 9.92
CA GLY A 20 -34.62 -7.69 9.58
C GLY A 20 -33.79 -8.92 9.98
N SER A 21 -32.53 -8.93 9.57
CA SER A 21 -31.62 -10.05 9.81
C SER A 21 -30.29 -9.60 10.41
N CYS A 22 -29.67 -10.52 11.14
CA CYS A 22 -28.35 -10.36 11.69
C CYS A 22 -27.34 -11.03 10.75
N ILE A 23 -26.35 -10.28 10.27
CA ILE A 23 -25.27 -10.82 9.43
C ILE A 23 -23.98 -11.01 10.26
N PRO A 24 -23.16 -12.03 9.97
CA PRO A 24 -21.91 -12.23 10.70
C PRO A 24 -20.95 -11.04 10.54
N CYS A 25 -20.17 -10.72 11.57
CA CYS A 25 -19.09 -9.72 11.44
C CYS A 25 -18.14 -10.04 10.29
N LEU A 26 -17.85 -11.33 10.04
CA LEU A 26 -17.00 -11.73 8.91
C LEU A 26 -17.52 -11.20 7.57
N GLU A 27 -18.83 -11.26 7.34
CA GLU A 27 -19.44 -10.73 6.13
C GLU A 27 -19.48 -9.20 6.15
N TYR A 28 -19.86 -8.61 7.30
CA TYR A 28 -19.91 -7.16 7.48
C TYR A 28 -18.53 -6.49 7.28
N CYS A 29 -17.45 -7.15 7.71
CA CYS A 29 -16.07 -6.69 7.61
C CYS A 29 -15.37 -7.15 6.33
N ASN A 30 -16.13 -7.43 5.27
CA ASN A 30 -15.61 -7.81 3.95
C ASN A 30 -14.69 -9.05 3.96
N GLY A 31 -14.85 -9.95 4.92
CA GLY A 31 -14.01 -11.14 5.07
C GLY A 31 -12.68 -10.89 5.77
N HIS A 32 -12.44 -9.67 6.27
CA HIS A 32 -11.16 -9.26 6.86
C HIS A 32 -11.17 -9.15 8.39
N SER A 33 -12.32 -9.35 9.05
CA SER A 33 -12.38 -9.54 10.50
C SER A 33 -13.61 -10.32 10.91
N SER A 34 -13.46 -11.24 11.86
CA SER A 34 -14.60 -11.94 12.50
C SER A 34 -15.13 -11.19 13.72
N ILE A 35 -14.55 -10.04 14.08
CA ILE A 35 -14.85 -9.30 15.29
C ILE A 35 -15.30 -7.89 14.94
N CYS A 36 -16.48 -7.52 15.41
CA CYS A 36 -17.01 -6.20 15.28
C CYS A 36 -17.82 -5.82 16.51
N VAL A 37 -17.76 -4.54 16.86
CA VAL A 37 -18.38 -3.95 18.06
C VAL A 37 -19.14 -2.69 17.66
N ASP A 38 -19.99 -2.19 18.56
CA ASP A 38 -20.65 -0.92 18.32
C ASP A 38 -19.60 0.20 18.30
N ASN A 39 -19.75 1.17 17.39
CA ASN A 39 -18.80 2.27 17.28
C ASN A 39 -18.74 3.14 18.55
N SER A 40 -19.76 3.10 19.42
CA SER A 40 -19.73 3.81 20.71
C SER A 40 -18.96 3.08 21.81
N THR A 41 -18.40 1.91 21.55
CA THR A 41 -17.65 1.15 22.56
C THR A 41 -16.27 1.81 22.78
N ASP A 42 -15.80 1.95 24.01
CA ASP A 42 -14.44 2.46 24.34
C ASP A 42 -13.38 1.34 24.24
N LEU A 43 -13.26 0.72 23.06
CA LEU A 43 -12.25 -0.30 22.75
C LEU A 43 -11.37 0.21 21.61
N ASP A 44 -10.05 0.17 21.76
CA ASP A 44 -9.18 0.56 20.66
C ASP A 44 -9.27 -0.51 19.53
N PRO A 45 -9.37 -0.14 18.25
CA PRO A 45 -9.27 -1.07 17.13
C PRO A 45 -8.04 -1.98 17.13
N ASP A 46 -6.94 -1.51 17.73
CA ASP A 46 -5.66 -2.22 17.84
C ASP A 46 -5.50 -2.97 19.18
N ASP A 47 -6.45 -2.86 20.11
CA ASP A 47 -6.38 -3.58 21.38
C ASP A 47 -6.35 -5.10 21.13
N PHE A 48 -5.49 -5.79 21.87
CA PHE A 48 -5.47 -7.24 21.88
C PHE A 48 -6.70 -7.74 22.63
N ILE A 49 -7.81 -7.89 21.90
CA ILE A 49 -9.05 -8.44 22.45
C ILE A 49 -9.06 -9.95 22.21
N ASP A 50 -8.96 -10.70 23.30
CA ASP A 50 -9.12 -12.15 23.29
C ASP A 50 -10.60 -12.53 23.10
N TYR A 51 -10.86 -13.68 22.49
CA TYR A 51 -12.20 -14.25 22.34
C TYR A 51 -12.91 -14.44 23.68
N ASP A 52 -12.16 -14.74 24.74
CA ASP A 52 -12.71 -14.86 26.09
C ASP A 52 -13.27 -13.52 26.60
N TYR A 53 -12.56 -12.41 26.36
CA TYR A 53 -13.06 -11.07 26.68
C TYR A 53 -14.35 -10.76 25.91
N ILE A 54 -14.43 -11.13 24.63
CA ILE A 54 -15.63 -10.90 23.81
C ILE A 54 -16.82 -11.69 24.37
N ASN A 55 -16.62 -12.96 24.73
CA ASN A 55 -17.67 -13.81 25.26
C ASN A 55 -18.18 -13.31 26.63
N GLU A 56 -17.31 -12.74 27.46
CA GLU A 56 -17.67 -12.24 28.78
C GLU A 56 -18.31 -10.85 28.76
N ASN A 57 -17.87 -9.97 27.86
CA ASN A 57 -18.23 -8.55 27.89
C ASN A 57 -19.27 -8.16 26.82
N LEU A 58 -19.27 -8.83 25.66
CA LEU A 58 -20.20 -8.52 24.58
C LEU A 58 -21.50 -9.32 24.75
N LYS A 59 -22.50 -8.69 25.34
CA LYS A 59 -23.80 -9.33 25.59
C LYS A 59 -24.64 -9.48 24.33
N GLU A 60 -24.54 -8.52 23.42
CA GLU A 60 -25.28 -8.48 22.16
C GLU A 60 -24.48 -7.89 21.02
N GLY A 61 -24.87 -8.26 19.80
CA GLY A 61 -24.31 -7.71 18.59
C GLY A 61 -24.84 -6.30 18.31
N PRO A 62 -24.07 -5.43 17.62
CA PRO A 62 -24.49 -4.07 17.32
C PRO A 62 -25.71 -4.04 16.40
N LYS A 63 -26.63 -3.10 16.63
CA LYS A 63 -27.81 -2.91 15.76
C LYS A 63 -27.46 -2.35 14.39
N SER A 64 -26.52 -1.40 14.36
CA SER A 64 -26.05 -0.71 13.15
C SER A 64 -24.69 -0.06 13.42
N ASN A 65 -24.03 0.49 12.39
CA ASN A 65 -22.77 1.24 12.52
C ASN A 65 -21.70 0.53 13.35
N ALA A 66 -21.54 -0.78 13.12
CA ALA A 66 -20.49 -1.53 13.78
C ALA A 66 -19.12 -1.12 13.22
N ARG A 67 -18.08 -1.19 14.05
CA ARG A 67 -16.69 -1.12 13.62
C ARG A 67 -16.03 -2.49 13.75
N CYS A 68 -15.26 -2.84 12.74
CA CYS A 68 -14.45 -4.05 12.70
C CYS A 68 -13.15 -3.82 13.48
N LEU A 69 -12.72 -4.83 14.23
CA LEU A 69 -11.47 -4.78 15.00
C LEU A 69 -10.46 -5.74 14.36
N ARG A 70 -9.16 -5.43 14.48
CA ARG A 70 -8.08 -6.30 13.97
C ARG A 70 -8.25 -6.70 12.50
N CYS A 71 -8.42 -5.70 11.64
CA CYS A 71 -8.51 -5.91 10.20
C CYS A 71 -7.29 -6.70 9.68
N ALA A 72 -7.56 -7.85 9.06
CA ALA A 72 -6.54 -8.72 8.49
C ALA A 72 -6.18 -8.28 7.06
N ASN A 73 -5.27 -9.01 6.40
CA ASN A 73 -4.97 -8.84 4.97
C ASN A 73 -4.54 -7.41 4.56
N LEU A 74 -3.83 -6.72 5.46
CA LEU A 74 -3.33 -5.35 5.27
C LEU A 74 -4.44 -4.33 4.98
N THR A 75 -5.63 -4.59 5.52
CA THR A 75 -6.79 -3.70 5.42
C THR A 75 -6.95 -2.83 6.66
N SER A 76 -7.73 -1.77 6.52
CA SER A 76 -8.02 -0.78 7.55
C SER A 76 -9.41 -0.17 7.34
N GLY A 77 -9.77 0.78 8.20
CA GLY A 77 -11.07 1.45 8.16
C GLY A 77 -12.12 0.71 8.99
N ALA A 78 -13.25 1.36 9.21
CA ALA A 78 -14.30 0.84 10.08
C ALA A 78 -14.89 -0.50 9.61
N ARG A 79 -14.81 -0.79 8.30
CA ARG A 79 -15.28 -2.05 7.71
C ARG A 79 -14.17 -2.89 7.08
N CYS A 80 -12.91 -2.59 7.37
CA CYS A 80 -11.76 -3.23 6.72
C CYS A 80 -11.80 -3.13 5.18
N ASP A 81 -12.38 -2.04 4.67
CA ASP A 81 -12.60 -1.76 3.25
C ASP A 81 -11.54 -0.85 2.63
N GLU A 82 -10.60 -0.36 3.43
CA GLU A 82 -9.46 0.42 2.96
C GLU A 82 -8.19 -0.44 3.02
N CYS A 83 -7.17 -0.05 2.26
CA CYS A 83 -5.82 -0.61 2.42
C CYS A 83 -5.00 0.28 3.35
N ILE A 84 -4.20 -0.34 4.23
CA ILE A 84 -3.21 0.38 5.03
C ILE A 84 -2.27 1.12 4.07
N VAL A 85 -1.94 2.38 4.39
CA VAL A 85 -1.03 3.22 3.58
C VAL A 85 0.25 2.45 3.20
N GLY A 86 0.62 2.52 1.92
CA GLY A 86 1.71 1.72 1.35
C GLY A 86 1.29 0.35 0.83
N ASN A 87 -0.01 0.06 0.81
CA ASN A 87 -0.60 -1.13 0.21
C ASN A 87 -1.72 -0.77 -0.76
N PHE A 88 -2.01 -1.67 -1.70
CA PHE A 88 -3.08 -1.55 -2.65
C PHE A 88 -3.82 -2.87 -2.88
N ARG A 89 -5.04 -2.80 -3.39
CA ARG A 89 -5.89 -3.99 -3.62
C ARG A 89 -5.67 -4.61 -5.01
N GLY A 90 -5.63 -3.77 -6.04
CA GLY A 90 -5.66 -4.16 -7.45
C GLY A 90 -7.08 -4.49 -7.94
N SER A 91 -8.11 -4.07 -7.21
CA SER A 91 -9.53 -4.35 -7.47
C SER A 91 -10.41 -3.39 -6.67
N GLU A 92 -11.62 -3.12 -7.16
CA GLU A 92 -12.67 -2.40 -6.42
C GLU A 92 -13.44 -3.32 -5.45
N ASP A 93 -13.26 -4.64 -5.53
CA ASP A 93 -13.94 -5.60 -4.64
C ASP A 93 -13.25 -5.62 -3.28
N HIS A 94 -13.91 -5.03 -2.27
CA HIS A 94 -13.38 -4.90 -0.90
C HIS A 94 -13.12 -6.22 -0.18
N ARG A 95 -13.53 -7.37 -0.74
CA ARG A 95 -13.23 -8.71 -0.20
C ARG A 95 -11.83 -9.20 -0.55
N HIS A 96 -11.20 -8.62 -1.57
CA HIS A 96 -9.85 -8.99 -1.98
C HIS A 96 -8.81 -8.43 -1.01
N PRO A 97 -7.76 -9.20 -0.63
CA PRO A 97 -6.72 -8.71 0.27
C PRO A 97 -5.92 -7.56 -0.35
N CYS A 98 -5.35 -6.69 0.49
CA CYS A 98 -4.37 -5.71 0.06
C CYS A 98 -2.96 -6.32 0.00
N ARG A 99 -2.07 -5.72 -0.78
CA ARG A 99 -0.66 -6.09 -0.92
C ARG A 99 0.22 -4.84 -0.95
N ALA A 100 1.49 -4.97 -0.57
CA ALA A 100 2.43 -3.85 -0.58
C ALA A 100 2.59 -3.23 -1.97
N CYS A 101 2.76 -1.90 -2.02
CA CYS A 101 3.10 -1.17 -3.24
C CYS A 101 4.44 -1.68 -3.82
N ASP A 102 4.52 -1.83 -5.14
CA ASP A 102 5.74 -2.24 -5.85
C ASP A 102 6.37 -1.06 -6.58
N CYS A 103 6.86 -0.10 -5.81
CA CYS A 103 7.55 1.09 -6.33
C CYS A 103 9.06 0.84 -6.54
N HIS A 104 9.47 -0.42 -6.72
CA HIS A 104 10.85 -0.87 -6.92
C HIS A 104 11.88 -0.38 -5.88
N GLY A 105 11.44 -0.08 -4.66
CA GLY A 105 12.30 0.41 -3.58
C GLY A 105 12.58 1.91 -3.62
N HIS A 106 11.87 2.66 -4.47
CA HIS A 106 12.01 4.11 -4.60
C HIS A 106 10.75 4.87 -4.18
N GLY A 107 9.74 4.19 -3.66
CA GLY A 107 8.53 4.79 -3.10
C GLY A 107 7.95 3.86 -2.05
N ASP A 108 7.20 4.44 -1.12
CA ASP A 108 6.57 3.69 -0.03
C ASP A 108 5.04 3.78 -0.12
N THR A 109 4.51 4.56 -1.06
CA THR A 109 3.07 4.81 -1.22
C THR A 109 2.66 4.73 -2.69
N CYS A 110 1.41 4.33 -2.90
CA CYS A 110 0.78 4.22 -4.21
C CYS A 110 -0.74 4.38 -4.05
N ASP A 111 -1.46 4.45 -5.17
CA ASP A 111 -2.92 4.43 -5.20
C ASP A 111 -3.45 3.14 -4.54
N PRO A 112 -4.32 3.23 -3.51
CA PRO A 112 -4.72 2.07 -2.72
C PRO A 112 -5.64 1.11 -3.48
N VAL A 113 -6.22 1.51 -4.60
CA VAL A 113 -7.08 0.64 -5.41
C VAL A 113 -6.27 0.00 -6.53
N HIS A 114 -5.49 0.79 -7.25
CA HIS A 114 -4.85 0.33 -8.50
C HIS A 114 -3.37 -0.02 -8.34
N GLY A 115 -2.72 0.48 -7.29
CA GLY A 115 -1.28 0.35 -7.07
C GLY A 115 -0.43 1.25 -7.96
N ASP A 116 -1.05 2.10 -8.77
CA ASP A 116 -0.37 3.08 -9.61
C ASP A 116 0.02 4.34 -8.83
N LYS A 117 0.58 5.37 -9.48
CA LYS A 117 0.96 6.67 -8.86
C LYS A 117 1.91 6.53 -7.67
N CYS A 118 2.97 5.74 -7.83
CA CYS A 118 4.04 5.65 -6.83
C CYS A 118 4.67 7.02 -6.55
N ASP A 119 5.04 7.27 -5.29
CA ASP A 119 5.79 8.46 -4.90
C ASP A 119 7.29 8.33 -5.19
N CYS A 120 7.68 8.26 -6.47
CA CYS A 120 9.05 7.98 -6.87
C CYS A 120 10.10 8.98 -6.32
N ARG A 121 11.08 8.46 -5.58
CA ARG A 121 12.22 9.15 -4.95
C ARG A 121 13.54 8.76 -5.64
N ASN A 122 14.68 9.21 -5.11
CA ASN A 122 16.04 8.84 -5.58
C ASN A 122 16.29 9.10 -7.08
N ASN A 123 15.73 10.19 -7.61
CA ASN A 123 15.84 10.56 -9.03
C ASN A 123 15.26 9.52 -10.00
N THR A 124 14.28 8.76 -9.55
CA THR A 124 13.51 7.85 -10.38
C THR A 124 12.19 8.49 -10.83
N GLU A 125 11.63 7.97 -11.91
CA GLU A 125 10.34 8.34 -12.45
C GLU A 125 9.65 7.10 -13.04
N SER A 126 8.33 7.17 -13.15
CA SER A 126 7.53 6.19 -13.89
C SER A 126 7.28 6.71 -15.29
N ASP A 127 7.24 5.81 -16.28
CA ASP A 127 6.62 6.14 -17.55
C ASP A 127 5.12 6.40 -17.38
N VAL A 128 4.53 7.16 -18.29
CA VAL A 128 3.10 7.44 -18.27
C VAL A 128 2.34 6.13 -18.45
N CYS A 129 1.65 5.70 -17.40
CA CYS A 129 0.67 4.62 -17.52
C CYS A 129 -0.50 5.12 -18.36
N ARG A 130 -0.52 4.75 -19.65
CA ARG A 130 -1.67 5.00 -20.53
C ARG A 130 -2.79 4.04 -20.15
N ASP A 131 -3.59 4.54 -19.22
CA ASP A 131 -4.96 4.19 -18.85
C ASP A 131 -5.31 2.70 -18.66
N GLY A 132 -5.40 2.33 -17.39
CA GLY A 132 -6.26 1.25 -16.90
C GLY A 132 -7.02 1.62 -15.61
N SER A 133 -7.06 2.91 -15.25
CA SER A 133 -7.55 3.38 -13.94
C SER A 133 -8.21 4.75 -13.96
N SER A 134 -8.73 5.19 -15.11
CA SER A 134 -9.81 6.17 -15.16
C SER A 134 -11.12 5.46 -15.43
N SER A 135 -11.97 5.40 -14.41
CA SER A 135 -13.30 4.81 -14.39
C SER A 135 -14.23 5.38 -15.46
N SER A 136 -14.29 4.73 -16.63
CA SER A 136 -15.50 4.67 -17.48
C SER A 136 -15.27 3.63 -18.59
N GLY A 137 -16.27 2.77 -18.84
CA GLY A 137 -16.15 1.65 -19.78
C GLY A 137 -15.53 2.05 -21.13
N GLY A 138 -14.36 1.47 -21.42
CA GLY A 138 -13.61 1.71 -22.64
C GLY A 138 -12.57 0.63 -22.82
N GLN A 139 -12.58 0.00 -23.99
CA GLN A 139 -11.84 -1.20 -24.33
C GLN A 139 -10.33 -1.05 -24.08
N ALA A 140 -9.74 -2.11 -23.52
CA ALA A 140 -8.30 -2.37 -23.53
C ALA A 140 -7.75 -2.09 -24.94
N SER A 141 -7.11 -0.94 -25.11
CA SER A 141 -6.49 -0.61 -26.39
C SER A 141 -5.09 -1.20 -26.41
N GLN A 142 -4.96 -2.18 -27.30
CA GLN A 142 -3.72 -2.78 -27.74
C GLN A 142 -2.72 -1.72 -28.19
N GLU A 143 -1.70 -1.46 -27.39
CA GLU A 143 -0.36 -1.22 -27.90
C GLU A 143 0.59 -2.22 -27.23
N LYS A 144 1.23 -3.02 -28.08
CA LYS A 144 1.79 -4.33 -27.77
C LYS A 144 3.07 -4.21 -26.93
N ASN A 145 3.17 -5.05 -25.89
CA ASN A 145 4.38 -5.46 -25.15
C ASN A 145 4.75 -4.75 -23.85
N SER A 146 3.78 -4.52 -22.96
CA SER A 146 4.08 -4.57 -21.52
C SER A 146 3.30 -5.76 -20.95
N ALA A 147 3.96 -6.91 -20.81
CA ALA A 147 3.37 -8.10 -20.19
C ALA A 147 3.00 -7.89 -18.70
N HIS A 148 3.39 -6.74 -18.14
CA HIS A 148 3.27 -6.41 -16.73
C HIS A 148 2.27 -5.28 -16.50
N PRO A 149 1.46 -5.34 -15.44
CA PRO A 149 0.54 -4.28 -15.06
C PRO A 149 1.28 -3.00 -14.64
N CYS A 150 0.66 -1.83 -14.79
CA CYS A 150 1.27 -0.53 -14.50
C CYS A 150 1.92 -0.46 -13.11
N TRP A 151 1.22 -0.93 -12.06
CA TRP A 151 1.72 -0.92 -10.69
C TRP A 151 3.05 -1.68 -10.50
N ALA A 152 3.38 -2.63 -11.38
CA ALA A 152 4.56 -3.49 -11.28
C ALA A 152 5.81 -2.93 -11.99
N VAL A 153 5.71 -1.75 -12.63
CA VAL A 153 6.80 -1.17 -13.44
C VAL A 153 7.08 0.29 -13.08
N GLN A 154 6.53 0.79 -11.98
CA GLN A 154 6.69 2.18 -11.57
C GLN A 154 8.05 2.46 -10.95
N CYS A 155 8.52 3.70 -11.06
CA CYS A 155 9.84 4.14 -10.61
C CYS A 155 11.01 3.35 -11.23
N SER A 156 10.80 2.70 -12.38
CA SER A 156 11.78 1.86 -13.07
C SER A 156 12.72 2.62 -14.00
N LYS A 157 12.59 3.95 -14.11
CA LYS A 157 13.39 4.80 -14.99
C LYS A 157 14.07 5.91 -14.21
N CYS A 158 15.29 6.27 -14.61
CA CYS A 158 15.97 7.45 -14.09
C CYS A 158 15.44 8.74 -14.74
N LYS A 159 15.31 9.80 -13.94
CA LYS A 159 15.04 11.16 -14.43
C LYS A 159 16.12 11.61 -15.40
N ASP A 160 15.78 12.56 -16.26
CA ASP A 160 16.71 13.13 -17.23
C ASP A 160 18.03 13.60 -16.57
N GLY A 161 19.16 13.21 -17.19
CA GLY A 161 20.50 13.51 -16.70
C GLY A 161 21.04 12.55 -15.64
N TYR A 162 20.25 11.54 -15.25
CA TYR A 162 20.69 10.42 -14.42
C TYR A 162 20.75 9.14 -15.26
N LEU A 163 21.65 8.24 -14.86
CA LEU A 163 21.91 6.98 -15.54
C LEU A 163 21.74 5.81 -14.57
N GLY A 164 21.42 4.64 -15.12
CA GLY A 164 21.22 3.41 -14.36
C GLY A 164 19.92 2.70 -14.71
N THR A 165 19.70 1.56 -14.04
CA THR A 165 18.46 0.79 -14.12
C THR A 165 17.90 0.68 -12.70
N PRO A 166 17.00 1.59 -12.28
CA PRO A 166 16.56 1.70 -10.90
C PRO A 166 15.44 0.73 -10.56
N THR A 167 15.70 -0.56 -10.73
CA THR A 167 14.78 -1.63 -10.36
C THR A 167 15.38 -2.44 -9.22
N SER A 168 14.56 -3.08 -8.40
CA SER A 168 15.03 -3.87 -7.25
C SER A 168 15.94 -3.07 -6.29
N GLY A 169 15.63 -1.78 -6.08
CA GLY A 169 16.37 -0.89 -5.17
C GLY A 169 17.70 -0.34 -5.71
N HIS A 170 18.05 -0.59 -6.97
CA HIS A 170 19.24 0.01 -7.58
C HIS A 170 19.07 1.53 -7.77
N GLN A 171 20.13 2.29 -7.59
CA GLN A 171 20.04 3.76 -7.58
C GLN A 171 20.41 4.37 -8.93
N CYS A 172 19.80 5.51 -9.24
CA CYS A 172 20.19 6.38 -10.35
C CYS A 172 21.40 7.23 -9.97
N TYR A 173 22.40 7.32 -10.87
CA TYR A 173 23.63 8.10 -10.64
C TYR A 173 23.77 9.22 -11.66
N LYS A 174 24.34 10.36 -11.23
CA LYS A 174 24.67 11.46 -12.13
C LYS A 174 26.10 11.29 -12.64
N GLN A 175 26.27 11.27 -13.96
CA GLN A 175 27.60 11.24 -14.54
C GLN A 175 28.28 12.59 -14.34
N MET A 176 29.37 12.61 -13.58
CA MET A 176 30.22 13.79 -13.47
C MET A 176 31.25 13.74 -14.60
N HIS A 177 31.24 14.74 -15.48
CA HIS A 177 32.37 14.96 -16.37
C HIS A 177 33.49 15.58 -15.55
N VAL A 178 34.60 14.86 -15.43
CA VAL A 178 35.85 15.48 -15.00
C VAL A 178 36.32 16.33 -16.18
N ASP A 179 36.09 17.63 -16.13
CA ASP A 179 36.84 18.54 -16.98
C ASP A 179 38.31 18.35 -16.62
N ASN A 180 39.11 17.84 -17.56
CA ASN A 180 40.56 17.65 -17.45
C ASN A 180 41.36 18.95 -17.17
N LYS A 181 40.70 20.04 -16.77
CA LYS A 181 41.30 21.33 -16.43
C LYS A 181 41.86 21.42 -15.01
N MET A 182 41.64 20.43 -14.15
CA MET A 182 42.16 20.41 -12.77
C MET A 182 42.90 19.11 -12.43
N CYS A 183 43.75 18.62 -13.34
CA CYS A 183 44.88 17.82 -12.90
C CYS A 183 45.90 18.80 -12.32
N PHE A 184 46.16 18.74 -11.00
CA PHE A 184 47.33 19.42 -10.45
C PHE A 184 48.56 18.73 -11.06
N ASP A 185 49.21 19.39 -12.02
CA ASP A 185 50.51 18.98 -12.55
C ASP A 185 51.51 18.92 -11.37
N ALA A 186 51.63 17.74 -10.77
CA ALA A 186 52.71 17.46 -9.85
C ALA A 186 54.00 17.43 -10.68
N LYS A 187 54.83 18.47 -10.53
CA LYS A 187 56.18 18.46 -11.10
C LYS A 187 56.91 17.18 -10.67
N PRO A 188 57.66 16.54 -11.57
CA PRO A 188 58.17 15.19 -11.36
C PRO A 188 59.27 15.20 -10.29
N ILE A 189 58.98 14.60 -9.15
CA ILE A 189 60.01 14.06 -8.26
C ILE A 189 59.66 12.59 -8.06
N GLY A 190 60.27 11.73 -8.88
CA GLY A 190 60.40 10.29 -8.66
C GLY A 190 59.10 9.48 -8.61
N THR A 191 58.80 8.79 -9.71
CA THR A 191 58.17 7.46 -9.74
C THR A 191 57.03 7.20 -8.76
N ILE A 192 55.84 7.81 -8.94
CA ILE A 192 54.64 7.43 -8.17
C ILE A 192 53.39 7.36 -9.06
N LEU A 193 52.66 6.26 -8.85
CA LEU A 193 51.33 5.90 -9.34
C LEU A 193 50.39 7.13 -9.43
N HIS A 194 49.71 7.30 -10.56
CA HIS A 194 48.63 8.27 -10.72
C HIS A 194 47.52 8.00 -9.69
N PHE A 195 47.44 8.83 -8.64
CA PHE A 195 46.27 8.87 -7.77
C PHE A 195 45.33 9.98 -8.24
N CYS A 196 44.36 9.63 -9.09
CA CYS A 196 43.15 10.41 -9.22
C CYS A 196 42.29 10.17 -7.98
N PHE A 197 42.08 11.19 -7.14
CA PHE A 197 41.08 11.12 -6.08
C PHE A 197 39.69 11.18 -6.72
N LEU A 198 39.01 10.03 -6.81
CA LEU A 198 37.56 9.99 -7.00
C LEU A 198 36.90 10.53 -5.73
N THR A 199 36.38 11.74 -5.77
CA THR A 199 35.37 12.17 -4.79
C THR A 199 34.01 11.77 -5.34
N ILE A 200 33.52 10.59 -4.90
CA ILE A 200 32.12 10.21 -5.08
C ILE A 200 31.33 11.04 -4.08
N THR A 201 30.72 12.14 -4.53
CA THR A 201 29.64 12.76 -3.76
C THR A 201 28.40 11.90 -3.94
N MET A 202 28.06 11.12 -2.91
CA MET A 202 26.73 10.53 -2.78
C MET A 202 25.74 11.67 -2.63
N ALA A 203 24.83 11.82 -3.61
CA ALA A 203 23.69 12.71 -3.47
C ALA A 203 22.63 11.98 -2.65
N ASN A 204 22.37 12.47 -1.43
CA ASN A 204 21.22 12.08 -0.61
C ASN A 204 19.91 12.47 -1.30
#